data_AF-A0A218Z273-F1
#
_entry.id   AF-A0A218Z273-F1
#
_cell.length_a   1.000
_cell.length_b   1.000
_cell.length_c   1.000
_cell.angle_alpha   90.00
_cell.angle_beta   90.00
_cell.angle_gamma   90.00
#
_symmetry.space_group_name_H-M   'P 1'
#
loop_
_entity.id
_entity.type
_entity.pdbx_description
1 polymer ?
#
loop_
_entity_poly.entity_id
_entity_poly.type
_entity_poly.pdbx_seq_one_letter_code
_entity_poly.pdbx_strand_id
1 'polypeptide(L)'
;MRNKPTNFGAKTELIVPEELYEIIRKDLVIDLPRPTYSRVILPLSALLEGEIFNEYIKRGNVLMLSEGRIDRDNVYYLRQGVLTLHLDKESYERAGLVGKPDGVKGKRGTKPRWVVELELRSPSMLHGKKGFDRIVYAFKNVLNTPVTWLFLDLETSTPTPSPMERHFPLNKTVSPDVQEMQVNMPSLQPPTDVDMSYGADFEDYAVEVQERYSYILQAGQDRMAGILVSKLGT
;
A
#
# COMPACT_ATOMS: atom_id res chain seq x y z
N MET A 1 2.30 17.12 7.39
CA MET A 1 1.65 15.97 6.73
C MET A 1 2.71 15.08 6.11
N ARG A 2 2.73 13.78 6.45
CA ARG A 2 3.64 12.82 5.79
C ARG A 2 2.94 12.36 4.51
N ASN A 3 3.53 12.59 3.35
CA ASN A 3 3.16 11.89 2.10
C ASN A 3 3.65 10.45 2.18
N LYS A 4 3.13 9.66 3.13
CA LYS A 4 3.13 8.21 2.93
C LYS A 4 2.15 7.94 1.80
N PRO A 5 2.45 7.06 0.83
CA PRO A 5 1.42 6.57 -0.06
C PRO A 5 0.35 5.90 0.80
N THR A 6 -0.80 6.56 0.96
CA THR A 6 -2.00 6.05 1.67
C THR A 6 -2.62 4.83 1.00
N ASN A 7 -2.02 4.35 -0.08
CA ASN A 7 -2.58 3.38 -1.01
C ASN A 7 -2.09 1.94 -0.79
N PHE A 8 -1.19 1.73 0.18
CA PHE A 8 -0.70 0.40 0.55
C PHE A 8 -0.97 0.15 2.03
N GLY A 9 -1.99 -0.67 2.32
CA GLY A 9 -2.32 -1.13 3.66
C GLY A 9 -1.60 -2.44 3.96
N ALA A 10 -0.86 -2.50 5.07
CA ALA A 10 -0.26 -3.75 5.55
C ALA A 10 -1.24 -4.60 6.37
N LYS A 11 -2.21 -3.94 7.02
CA LYS A 11 -3.22 -4.54 7.88
C LYS A 11 -4.47 -3.67 7.85
N THR A 12 -5.63 -4.32 7.83
CA THR A 12 -6.95 -3.69 8.01
C THR A 12 -7.66 -4.47 9.10
N GLU A 13 -8.18 -3.78 10.11
CA GLU A 13 -8.94 -4.38 11.21
C GLU A 13 -10.36 -3.82 11.16
N LEU A 14 -11.36 -4.66 11.40
CA LEU A 14 -12.76 -4.28 11.37
C LEU A 14 -13.43 -4.77 12.66
N ILE A 15 -13.86 -3.84 13.51
CA ILE A 15 -14.60 -4.15 14.73
C ILE A 15 -16.09 -3.97 14.44
N VAL A 16 -16.89 -5.00 14.71
CA VAL A 16 -18.34 -4.97 14.52
C VAL A 16 -19.08 -5.60 15.70
N PRO A 17 -20.26 -5.07 16.06
CA PRO A 17 -21.19 -5.77 16.95
C PRO A 17 -21.52 -7.17 16.44
N GLU A 18 -21.78 -8.10 17.36
CA GLU A 18 -22.10 -9.50 17.04
C GLU A 18 -23.28 -9.61 16.06
N GLU A 19 -24.31 -8.80 16.26
CA GLU A 19 -25.53 -8.83 15.45
C GLU A 19 -25.24 -8.42 14.00
N LEU A 20 -24.36 -7.43 13.80
CA LEU A 20 -23.94 -7.00 12.47
C LEU A 20 -23.00 -8.00 11.81
N TYR A 21 -22.12 -8.64 12.59
CA TYR A 21 -21.23 -9.67 12.07
C TYR A 21 -22.02 -10.82 11.44
N GLU A 22 -23.06 -11.30 12.12
CA GLU A 22 -23.88 -12.41 11.60
C GLU A 22 -24.55 -12.10 10.26
N ILE A 23 -24.84 -10.82 10.00
CA ILE A 23 -25.40 -10.34 8.73
C ILE A 23 -24.32 -10.31 7.63
N ILE A 24 -23.14 -9.75 7.93
CA ILE A 24 -22.10 -9.47 6.92
C ILE A 24 -21.07 -10.59 6.76
N ARG A 25 -21.01 -11.58 7.66
CA ARG A 25 -19.98 -12.63 7.64
C ARG A 25 -19.96 -13.42 6.34
N LYS A 26 -21.12 -13.64 5.72
CA LYS A 26 -21.22 -14.35 4.45
C LYS A 26 -20.48 -13.56 3.37
N ASP A 27 -20.80 -12.27 3.26
CA ASP A 27 -20.22 -11.38 2.26
C ASP A 27 -18.72 -11.17 2.49
N LEU A 28 -18.28 -11.05 3.76
CA LEU A 28 -16.88 -10.73 4.09
C LEU A 28 -15.94 -11.94 4.16
N VAL A 29 -16.41 -13.09 4.63
CA VAL A 29 -15.56 -14.26 4.92
C VAL A 29 -15.71 -15.35 3.86
N ILE A 30 -16.90 -15.48 3.29
CA ILE A 30 -17.23 -16.58 2.35
C ILE A 30 -17.17 -16.09 0.91
N ASP A 31 -17.93 -15.03 0.60
CA ASP A 31 -18.15 -14.59 -0.78
C ASP A 31 -17.08 -13.61 -1.27
N LEU A 32 -16.36 -12.94 -0.36
CA LEU A 32 -15.28 -12.04 -0.73
C LEU A 32 -14.13 -12.81 -1.39
N PRO A 33 -13.75 -12.49 -2.64
CA PRO A 33 -12.58 -13.09 -3.26
C PRO A 33 -11.34 -12.83 -2.41
N ARG A 34 -10.64 -13.90 -2.04
CA ARG A 34 -9.42 -13.79 -1.24
C ARG A 34 -8.32 -13.16 -2.07
N PRO A 35 -7.85 -11.95 -1.75
CA PRO A 35 -6.82 -11.31 -2.55
C PRO A 35 -5.56 -12.15 -2.45
N THR A 36 -5.03 -12.50 -3.62
CA THR A 36 -3.78 -13.24 -3.74
C THR A 36 -2.74 -12.30 -4.33
N TYR A 37 -1.66 -12.10 -3.60
CA TYR A 37 -0.52 -11.34 -4.08
C TYR A 37 0.68 -12.28 -4.21
N SER A 38 1.66 -11.86 -4.98
CA SER A 38 2.88 -12.63 -5.21
C SER A 38 4.08 -11.86 -4.69
N ARG A 39 5.00 -12.56 -4.02
CA ARG A 39 6.33 -12.04 -3.76
C ARG A 39 7.24 -12.46 -4.91
N VAL A 40 7.92 -11.52 -5.53
CA VAL A 40 8.75 -11.78 -6.72
C VAL A 40 10.03 -10.94 -6.66
N ILE A 41 11.13 -11.45 -7.21
CA ILE A 41 12.42 -10.73 -7.23
C ILE A 41 12.75 -10.39 -8.68
N LEU A 42 12.80 -9.10 -9.01
CA LEU A 42 13.21 -8.63 -10.33
C LEU A 42 13.80 -7.21 -10.28
N PRO A 43 14.69 -6.85 -11.22
CA PRO A 43 15.17 -5.48 -11.37
C PRO A 43 14.10 -4.58 -12.00
N LEU A 44 14.24 -3.27 -11.80
CA LEU A 44 13.35 -2.27 -12.41
C LEU A 44 13.33 -2.35 -13.94
N SER A 45 14.43 -2.76 -14.58
CA SER A 45 14.51 -2.90 -16.03
C SER A 45 13.51 -3.92 -16.58
N ALA A 46 13.22 -4.99 -15.84
CA ALA A 46 12.27 -6.01 -16.26
C ALA A 46 10.83 -5.48 -16.36
N LEU A 47 10.50 -4.41 -15.61
CA LEU A 47 9.21 -3.72 -15.74
C LEU A 47 9.06 -3.03 -17.10
N LEU A 48 10.16 -2.68 -17.77
CA LEU A 48 10.17 -1.95 -19.04
C LEU A 48 10.35 -2.87 -20.26
N GLU A 49 10.36 -4.19 -20.04
CA GLU A 49 10.72 -5.18 -21.05
C GLU A 49 9.58 -6.18 -21.30
N GLY A 50 9.47 -6.61 -22.56
CA GLY A 50 8.63 -7.72 -22.99
C GLY A 50 7.16 -7.60 -22.59
N GLU A 51 6.60 -8.73 -22.18
CA GLU A 51 5.18 -8.86 -21.86
C GLU A 51 4.81 -8.20 -20.53
N ILE A 52 5.74 -8.05 -19.57
CA ILE A 52 5.46 -7.33 -18.32
C ILE A 52 5.07 -5.88 -18.63
N PHE A 53 5.84 -5.21 -19.47
CA PHE A 53 5.54 -3.83 -19.84
C PHE A 53 4.22 -3.70 -20.61
N ASN A 54 3.97 -4.58 -21.57
CA ASN A 54 2.80 -4.48 -22.44
C ASN A 54 1.51 -4.94 -21.75
N GLU A 55 1.53 -6.12 -21.12
CA GLU A 55 0.33 -6.72 -20.53
C GLU A 55 0.00 -6.11 -19.18
N TYR A 56 0.97 -5.91 -18.27
CA TYR A 56 0.67 -5.41 -16.92
C TYR A 56 0.73 -3.88 -16.80
N ILE A 57 1.68 -3.22 -17.46
CA ILE A 57 1.87 -1.77 -17.29
C ILE A 57 1.01 -0.98 -18.26
N LYS A 58 1.06 -1.29 -19.55
CA LYS A 58 0.33 -0.53 -20.59
C LYS A 58 -1.15 -0.87 -20.63
N ARG A 59 -1.51 -2.16 -20.59
CA ARG A 59 -2.90 -2.64 -20.76
C ARG A 59 -3.58 -2.92 -19.43
N GLY A 60 -2.91 -3.66 -18.55
CA GLY A 60 -3.48 -4.20 -17.33
C GLY A 60 -3.61 -3.22 -16.18
N ASN A 61 -3.94 -3.71 -15.00
CA ASN A 61 -4.04 -2.92 -13.77
C ASN A 61 -3.38 -3.66 -12.61
N VAL A 62 -2.10 -3.33 -12.36
CA VAL A 62 -1.32 -3.95 -11.30
C VAL A 62 -0.91 -2.95 -10.23
N LEU A 63 -0.73 -3.47 -9.02
CA LEU A 63 -0.06 -2.81 -7.92
C LEU A 63 1.25 -3.52 -7.65
N MET A 64 2.33 -2.73 -7.55
CA MET A 64 3.61 -3.26 -7.09
C MET A 64 4.22 -2.37 -6.02
N LEU A 65 4.84 -2.99 -5.02
CA LEU A 65 5.55 -2.29 -3.95
C LEU A 65 6.86 -3.02 -3.68
N SER A 66 7.98 -2.32 -3.75
CA SER A 66 9.27 -2.89 -3.39
C SER A 66 9.43 -2.97 -1.87
N GLU A 67 10.23 -3.91 -1.42
CA GLU A 67 10.73 -3.96 -0.05
C GLU A 67 11.60 -2.73 0.26
N GLY A 68 11.55 -2.26 1.51
CA GLY A 68 12.41 -1.18 2.01
C GLY A 68 11.66 -0.15 2.85
N ARG A 69 12.41 0.73 3.51
CA ARG A 69 11.89 1.85 4.30
C ARG A 69 12.18 3.17 3.58
N ILE A 70 11.13 3.93 3.29
CA ILE A 70 11.21 5.19 2.52
C ILE A 70 12.21 6.23 3.08
N ASP A 71 12.49 6.20 4.38
CA ASP A 71 13.44 7.10 5.05
C ASP A 71 14.90 6.64 4.92
N ARG A 72 15.14 5.37 4.61
CA ARG A 72 16.48 4.72 4.62
C ARG A 72 16.89 4.13 3.29
N ASP A 73 15.99 3.46 2.62
CA ASP A 73 16.26 2.68 1.41
C ASP A 73 15.69 3.38 0.18
N ASN A 74 16.13 2.94 -1.00
CA ASN A 74 15.42 3.29 -2.23
C ASN A 74 14.18 2.42 -2.32
N VAL A 75 13.01 3.05 -2.42
CA VAL A 75 11.72 2.35 -2.43
C VAL A 75 10.96 2.72 -3.69
N TYR A 76 10.34 1.72 -4.30
CA TYR A 76 9.65 1.86 -5.57
C TYR A 76 8.23 1.34 -5.43
N TYR A 77 7.28 1.99 -6.09
CA TYR A 77 5.94 1.44 -6.22
C TYR A 77 5.32 1.79 -7.57
N LEU A 78 4.50 0.89 -8.08
CA LEU A 78 3.78 1.02 -9.34
C LEU A 78 2.28 1.00 -9.04
N ARG A 79 1.56 1.99 -9.57
CA ARG A 79 0.10 2.04 -9.49
C ARG A 79 -0.45 2.77 -10.71
N GLN A 80 -1.48 2.19 -11.34
CA GLN A 80 -2.17 2.81 -12.49
C GLN A 80 -1.21 3.22 -13.62
N GLY A 81 -0.13 2.46 -13.84
CA GLY A 81 0.88 2.78 -14.84
C GLY A 81 1.91 3.84 -14.42
N VAL A 82 1.80 4.45 -13.24
CA VAL A 82 2.78 5.39 -12.71
C VAL A 82 3.76 4.65 -11.80
N LEU A 83 5.03 4.63 -12.19
CA LEU A 83 6.12 4.11 -11.37
C LEU A 83 6.74 5.27 -10.59
N THR A 84 6.63 5.22 -9.27
CA THR A 84 7.24 6.21 -8.37
C THR A 84 8.50 5.63 -7.74
N LEU A 85 9.59 6.39 -7.77
CA LEU A 85 10.87 6.04 -7.16
C LEU A 85 11.18 7.04 -6.05
N HIS A 86 11.31 6.55 -4.83
CA HIS A 86 11.93 7.29 -3.72
C HIS A 86 13.40 6.94 -3.68
N LEU A 87 14.24 7.94 -3.94
CA LEU A 87 15.68 7.77 -4.09
C LEU A 87 16.43 8.57 -3.03
N ASP A 88 17.55 8.03 -2.56
CA ASP A 88 18.59 8.84 -1.94
C ASP A 88 19.26 9.79 -2.94
N LYS A 89 20.07 10.71 -2.41
CA LYS A 89 20.78 11.70 -3.20
C LYS A 89 21.67 11.07 -4.27
N GLU A 90 22.48 10.09 -3.90
CA GLU A 90 23.50 9.52 -4.78
C GLU A 90 22.84 8.80 -5.96
N SER A 91 21.84 7.96 -5.66
CA SER A 91 21.09 7.20 -6.66
C SER A 91 20.33 8.13 -7.60
N TYR A 92 19.72 9.20 -7.08
CA TYR A 92 19.02 10.21 -7.89
C TYR A 92 19.97 10.94 -8.86
N GLU A 93 21.08 11.47 -8.36
CA GLU A 93 22.04 12.22 -9.16
C GLU A 93 22.68 11.34 -10.24
N ARG A 94 23.02 10.09 -9.90
CA ARG A 94 23.59 9.11 -10.85
C ARG A 94 22.57 8.62 -11.87
N ALA A 95 21.33 8.36 -11.45
CA ALA A 95 20.27 7.95 -12.37
C ALA A 95 19.94 9.07 -13.36
N GLY A 96 20.15 10.32 -12.93
CA GLY A 96 19.89 11.51 -13.71
C GLY A 96 18.44 11.53 -14.17
N LEU A 97 17.47 11.11 -13.36
CA LEU A 97 16.06 11.20 -13.73
C LEU A 97 15.49 12.55 -13.25
N VAL A 98 14.39 12.98 -13.85
CA VAL A 98 13.72 14.23 -13.44
C VAL A 98 12.85 13.92 -12.22
N GLY A 99 13.18 14.49 -11.08
CA GLY A 99 12.42 14.34 -9.84
C GLY A 99 12.33 15.62 -9.03
N LYS A 100 11.58 15.56 -7.93
CA LYS A 100 11.40 16.64 -6.96
C LYS A 100 11.97 16.24 -5.60
N PRO A 101 12.51 17.17 -4.81
CA PRO A 101 12.92 16.86 -3.44
C PRO A 101 11.71 16.40 -2.62
N ASP A 102 11.93 15.37 -1.81
CA ASP A 102 10.94 14.73 -0.96
C ASP A 102 11.25 15.03 0.51
N GLY A 103 10.24 15.51 1.25
CA GLY A 103 10.34 15.92 2.65
C GLY A 103 10.31 17.43 2.91
N VAL A 104 10.03 17.78 4.17
CA VAL A 104 9.97 19.17 4.63
C VAL A 104 11.38 19.73 4.76
N LYS A 105 11.67 20.83 4.07
CA LYS A 105 12.91 21.60 4.25
C LYS A 105 13.06 21.97 5.73
N GLY A 106 14.08 21.43 6.42
CA GLY A 106 14.52 21.99 7.71
C GLY A 106 14.51 21.08 8.95
N LYS A 107 14.21 19.77 8.88
CA LYS A 107 14.48 18.89 10.03
C LYS A 107 15.96 18.51 10.09
N ARG A 108 16.66 18.99 11.13
CA ARG A 108 18.02 18.59 11.49
C ARG A 108 18.09 17.05 11.58
N GLY A 109 18.90 16.42 10.73
CA GLY A 109 19.21 14.98 10.81
C GLY A 109 18.55 14.06 9.78
N THR A 110 17.59 14.52 8.96
CA THR A 110 17.04 13.69 7.87
C THR A 110 17.85 13.86 6.58
N LYS A 111 18.36 12.75 6.04
CA LYS A 111 19.03 12.74 4.73
C LYS A 111 18.03 13.22 3.65
N PRO A 112 18.44 14.10 2.73
CA PRO A 112 17.56 14.56 1.67
C PRO A 112 17.19 13.39 0.75
N ARG A 113 15.93 13.37 0.31
CA ARG A 113 15.35 12.35 -0.58
C ARG A 113 14.76 13.01 -1.81
N TRP A 114 14.61 12.24 -2.88
CA TRP A 114 13.99 12.67 -4.12
C TRP A 114 12.91 11.70 -4.54
N VAL A 115 11.83 12.24 -5.10
CA VAL A 115 10.74 11.48 -5.71
C VAL A 115 10.77 11.69 -7.21
N VAL A 116 10.84 10.60 -7.95
CA VAL A 116 10.73 10.54 -9.40
C VAL A 116 9.43 9.82 -9.74
N GLU A 117 8.54 10.47 -10.49
CA GLU A 117 7.29 9.89 -10.96
C GLU A 117 7.38 9.67 -12.47
N LEU A 118 7.22 8.42 -12.91
CA LEU A 118 7.31 8.01 -14.31
C LEU A 118 5.94 7.52 -14.77
N GLU A 119 5.26 8.30 -15.61
CA GLU A 119 4.02 7.91 -16.27
C GLU A 119 4.31 6.94 -17.41
N LEU A 120 4.34 5.64 -17.11
CA LEU A 120 4.77 4.60 -18.05
C LEU A 120 3.76 4.38 -19.18
N ARG A 121 2.52 4.85 -19.07
CA ARG A 121 1.50 4.74 -20.14
C ARG A 121 1.57 5.85 -21.17
N SER A 122 2.31 6.92 -20.89
CA SER A 122 2.47 8.04 -21.82
C SER A 122 2.95 7.58 -23.21
N PRO A 123 2.49 8.22 -24.31
CA PRO A 123 3.00 7.99 -25.66
C PRO A 123 4.51 8.22 -25.81
N SER A 124 5.14 8.94 -24.87
CA SER A 124 6.60 9.14 -24.84
C SER A 124 7.37 7.92 -24.31
N MET A 125 6.69 6.93 -23.73
CA MET A 125 7.30 5.74 -23.13
C MET A 125 7.32 4.60 -24.14
N LEU A 126 8.16 4.79 -25.15
CA LEU A 126 8.42 3.88 -26.27
C LEU A 126 9.92 3.86 -26.57
N HIS A 127 10.43 2.69 -26.95
CA HIS A 127 11.82 2.52 -27.35
C HIS A 127 12.21 3.48 -28.50
N GLY A 128 13.40 4.08 -28.41
CA GLY A 128 13.91 5.05 -29.39
C GLY A 128 13.52 6.51 -29.11
N LYS A 129 12.69 6.76 -28.08
CA LYS A 129 12.47 8.11 -27.55
C LYS A 129 13.54 8.38 -26.50
N LYS A 130 14.29 9.47 -26.65
CA LYS A 130 15.36 9.89 -25.70
C LYS A 130 14.94 9.84 -24.23
N GLY A 131 13.70 10.22 -23.92
CA GLY A 131 13.17 10.19 -22.56
C GLY A 131 13.06 8.77 -22.01
N PHE A 132 12.51 7.84 -22.79
CA PHE A 132 12.38 6.44 -22.40
C PHE A 132 13.73 5.73 -22.36
N ASP A 133 14.61 5.98 -23.34
CA ASP A 133 15.95 5.40 -23.38
C ASP A 133 16.79 5.80 -22.15
N ARG A 134 16.59 7.03 -21.65
CA ARG A 134 17.22 7.51 -20.39
C ARG A 134 16.72 6.72 -19.17
N ILE A 135 15.43 6.39 -19.11
CA ILE A 135 14.86 5.58 -18.03
C ILE A 135 15.43 4.15 -18.11
N VAL A 136 15.41 3.55 -19.31
CA VAL A 136 15.99 2.22 -19.55
C VAL A 136 17.46 2.18 -19.14
N TYR A 137 18.24 3.20 -19.51
CA TYR A 137 19.64 3.31 -19.09
C TYR A 137 19.79 3.37 -17.57
N ALA A 138 19.01 4.23 -16.90
CA ALA A 138 19.05 4.36 -15.44
C ALA A 138 18.76 3.01 -14.76
N PHE A 139 17.77 2.25 -15.24
CA PHE A 139 17.38 0.97 -14.65
C PHE A 139 18.39 -0.15 -14.96
N LYS A 140 19.12 -0.08 -16.08
CA LYS A 140 20.13 -1.08 -16.43
C LYS A 140 21.51 -0.81 -15.81
N ASN A 141 21.86 0.45 -15.57
CA ASN A 141 23.23 0.84 -15.20
C ASN A 141 23.35 1.43 -13.80
N VAL A 142 22.28 2.00 -13.24
CA VAL A 142 22.32 2.69 -11.95
C VAL A 142 21.45 1.96 -10.93
N LEU A 143 20.15 1.83 -11.22
CA LEU A 143 19.16 1.17 -10.38
C LEU A 143 18.99 -0.30 -10.82
N ASN A 144 20.11 -0.99 -11.00
CA ASN A 144 20.18 -2.30 -11.64
C ASN A 144 20.12 -3.49 -10.67
N THR A 145 20.13 -3.21 -9.38
CA THR A 145 20.05 -4.24 -8.34
C THR A 145 18.63 -4.80 -8.31
N PRO A 146 18.44 -6.13 -8.45
CA PRO A 146 17.13 -6.75 -8.27
C PRO A 146 16.57 -6.46 -6.88
N VAL A 147 15.27 -6.21 -6.79
CA VAL A 147 14.59 -5.99 -5.51
C VAL A 147 13.42 -6.94 -5.34
N THR A 148 13.06 -7.19 -4.09
CA THR A 148 11.84 -7.93 -3.75
C THR A 148 10.64 -7.02 -3.96
N TRP A 149 9.65 -7.51 -4.70
CA TRP A 149 8.37 -6.86 -4.92
C TRP A 149 7.25 -7.67 -4.29
N LEU A 150 6.27 -6.96 -3.74
CA LEU A 150 4.90 -7.42 -3.67
C LEU A 150 4.22 -7.03 -4.97
N PHE A 151 3.60 -8.01 -5.64
CA PHE A 151 2.87 -7.87 -6.89
C PHE A 151 1.43 -8.29 -6.68
N LEU A 152 0.47 -7.48 -7.13
CA LEU A 152 -0.94 -7.79 -7.12
C LEU A 152 -1.54 -7.39 -8.46
N ASP A 153 -2.14 -8.34 -9.15
CA ASP A 153 -2.99 -8.07 -10.31
C ASP A 153 -4.40 -7.76 -9.84
N LEU A 154 -4.94 -6.60 -10.24
CA LEU A 154 -6.29 -6.16 -9.90
C LEU A 154 -7.30 -6.48 -10.99
N GLU A 155 -6.86 -7.00 -12.15
CA GLU A 155 -7.78 -7.41 -13.20
C GLU A 155 -8.35 -8.79 -12.95
N THR A 156 -9.55 -9.01 -13.47
CA THR A 156 -10.24 -10.31 -13.42
C THR A 156 -9.74 -11.28 -14.49
N SER A 157 -8.98 -10.79 -15.48
CA SER A 157 -8.47 -11.55 -16.62
C SER A 157 -6.94 -11.49 -16.65
N THR A 158 -6.30 -12.45 -15.99
CA THR A 158 -4.84 -12.57 -16.01
C THR A 158 -4.34 -13.13 -17.35
N PRO A 159 -3.28 -12.59 -17.95
CA PRO A 159 -2.65 -13.20 -19.12
C PRO A 159 -2.17 -14.62 -18.80
N THR A 160 -2.37 -15.56 -19.74
CA THR A 160 -1.99 -16.98 -19.60
C THR A 160 -1.04 -17.39 -20.73
N PRO A 161 0.19 -17.87 -20.43
CA PRO A 161 0.82 -17.90 -19.11
C PRO A 161 1.12 -16.49 -18.59
N SER A 162 1.23 -16.33 -17.27
CA SER A 162 1.53 -15.01 -16.71
C SER A 162 2.98 -14.61 -17.01
N PRO A 163 3.24 -13.38 -17.51
CA PRO A 163 4.61 -12.88 -17.69
C PRO A 163 5.45 -12.91 -16.41
N MET A 164 4.81 -12.93 -15.24
CA MET A 164 5.50 -13.03 -13.95
C MET A 164 6.08 -14.40 -13.67
N GLU A 165 5.61 -15.48 -14.33
CA GLU A 165 6.08 -16.86 -14.08
C GLU A 165 7.58 -17.03 -14.28
N ARG A 166 8.17 -16.26 -15.20
CA ARG A 166 9.62 -16.25 -15.48
C ARG A 166 10.47 -15.82 -14.28
N HIS A 167 9.85 -15.18 -13.29
CA HIS A 167 10.49 -14.69 -12.07
C HIS A 167 10.13 -15.53 -10.84
N PHE A 168 9.55 -16.73 -11.02
CA PHE A 168 9.23 -17.69 -9.96
C PHE A 168 8.46 -17.06 -8.79
N PRO A 169 7.25 -16.51 -9.05
CA PRO A 169 6.49 -15.79 -8.05
C PRO A 169 6.08 -16.71 -6.89
N LEU A 170 6.26 -16.22 -5.67
CA LEU A 170 5.77 -16.90 -4.46
C LEU A 170 4.40 -16.34 -4.09
N ASN A 171 3.34 -17.06 -4.46
CA ASN A 171 1.97 -16.64 -4.23
C ASN A 171 1.57 -16.76 -2.76
N LYS A 172 0.83 -15.77 -2.27
CA LYS A 172 0.28 -15.69 -0.93
C LYS A 172 -1.17 -15.23 -1.01
N THR A 173 -2.07 -16.06 -0.51
CA THR A 173 -3.50 -15.74 -0.40
C THR A 173 -3.78 -15.22 1.00
N VAL A 174 -4.34 -14.01 1.10
CA VAL A 174 -4.77 -13.45 2.37
C VAL A 174 -6.09 -14.08 2.76
N SER A 175 -6.18 -14.56 4.00
CA SER A 175 -7.44 -15.02 4.57
C SER A 175 -7.79 -14.11 5.75
N PRO A 176 -9.07 -13.72 5.93
CA PRO A 176 -9.49 -12.99 7.11
C PRO A 176 -9.32 -13.86 8.34
N ASP A 177 -9.01 -13.23 9.48
CA ASP A 177 -9.00 -13.87 10.78
C ASP A 177 -10.21 -13.36 11.59
N VAL A 178 -10.81 -14.21 12.40
CA VAL A 178 -12.02 -13.83 13.15
C VAL A 178 -11.80 -14.20 14.60
N GLN A 179 -11.92 -13.21 15.48
CA GLN A 179 -11.74 -13.35 16.91
C GLN A 179 -13.03 -12.94 17.63
N GLU A 180 -13.40 -13.62 18.70
CA GLU A 180 -14.47 -13.14 19.58
C GLU A 180 -13.86 -12.42 20.79
N MET A 181 -14.45 -11.28 21.18
CA MET A 181 -13.99 -10.42 22.27
C MET A 181 -15.16 -9.85 23.05
N GLN A 182 -15.30 -10.20 24.33
CA GLN A 182 -16.25 -9.49 25.19
C GLN A 182 -15.68 -8.13 25.59
N VAL A 183 -16.38 -7.05 25.28
CA VAL A 183 -15.98 -5.69 25.66
C VAL A 183 -17.21 -4.88 26.03
N ASN A 184 -17.10 -4.14 27.12
CA ASN A 184 -18.08 -3.11 27.50
C ASN A 184 -18.01 -1.93 26.51
N MET A 185 -18.87 -1.94 25.50
CA MET A 185 -18.96 -0.86 24.53
C MET A 185 -19.78 0.31 25.12
N PRO A 186 -19.26 1.55 25.15
CA PRO A 186 -20.06 2.71 25.53
C PRO A 186 -21.13 3.00 24.46
N SER A 187 -22.10 3.85 24.81
CA SER A 187 -23.07 4.33 23.83
C SER A 187 -22.36 5.00 22.67
N LEU A 188 -22.69 4.56 21.44
CA LEU A 188 -22.25 5.22 20.20
C LEU A 188 -23.18 6.39 19.82
N GLN A 189 -24.07 6.80 20.72
CA GLN A 189 -24.92 7.97 20.50
C GLN A 189 -24.12 9.24 20.85
N PRO A 190 -23.91 10.15 19.88
CA PRO A 190 -23.24 11.40 20.15
C PRO A 190 -24.07 12.27 21.11
N PRO A 191 -23.45 13.18 21.87
CA PRO A 191 -24.17 14.11 22.74
C PRO A 191 -25.20 14.91 21.94
N THR A 192 -26.47 14.90 22.37
CA THR A 192 -27.54 15.68 21.75
C THR A 192 -27.70 17.06 22.40
N ASP A 193 -27.32 17.18 23.67
CA ASP A 193 -27.32 18.43 24.42
C ASP A 193 -25.90 19.01 24.39
N VAL A 194 -25.69 20.02 23.55
CA VAL A 194 -24.41 20.71 23.44
C VAL A 194 -24.39 21.84 24.46
N ASP A 195 -23.41 21.84 25.37
CA ASP A 195 -23.16 22.98 26.24
C ASP A 195 -22.61 24.13 25.37
N MET A 196 -23.46 25.12 25.10
CA MET A 196 -23.11 26.29 24.31
C MET A 196 -21.93 27.08 24.89
N SER A 197 -21.58 26.86 26.16
CA SER A 197 -20.43 27.50 26.83
C SER A 197 -19.11 26.75 26.66
N TYR A 198 -19.15 25.44 26.40
CA TYR A 198 -17.97 24.57 26.29
C TYR A 198 -17.63 24.28 24.81
N GLY A 199 -18.63 24.04 23.96
CA GLY A 199 -18.48 23.96 22.50
C GLY A 199 -17.64 22.79 21.97
N ALA A 200 -17.08 21.94 22.82
CA ALA A 200 -16.20 20.82 22.47
C ALA A 200 -16.79 19.44 22.82
N ASP A 201 -18.06 19.35 23.23
CA ASP A 201 -18.70 18.09 23.68
C ASP A 201 -18.59 16.95 22.65
N PHE A 202 -18.74 17.28 21.36
CA PHE A 202 -18.62 16.31 20.28
C PHE A 202 -17.16 15.88 20.05
N GLU A 203 -16.20 16.80 20.21
CA GLU A 203 -14.77 16.49 20.07
C GLU A 203 -14.33 15.55 21.19
N ASP A 204 -14.71 15.84 22.44
CA ASP A 204 -14.43 14.99 23.59
C ASP A 204 -15.06 13.60 23.44
N TYR A 205 -16.31 13.53 22.99
CA TYR A 205 -16.97 12.26 22.67
C TYR A 205 -16.20 11.48 21.59
N ALA A 206 -15.81 12.15 20.49
CA ALA A 206 -15.06 11.50 19.41
C ALA A 206 -13.68 11.01 19.88
N VAL A 207 -13.00 11.77 20.74
CA VAL A 207 -11.72 11.39 21.35
C VAL A 207 -11.91 10.18 22.26
N GLU A 208 -12.91 10.18 23.15
CA GLU A 208 -13.18 9.05 24.05
C GLU A 208 -13.47 7.77 23.24
N VAL A 209 -14.32 7.87 22.22
CA VAL A 209 -14.64 6.75 21.32
C VAL A 209 -13.37 6.24 20.63
N GLN A 210 -12.54 7.13 20.07
CA GLN A 210 -11.30 6.78 19.40
C GLN A 210 -10.28 6.13 20.34
N GLU A 211 -10.13 6.63 21.56
CA GLU A 211 -9.26 6.05 22.59
C GLU A 211 -9.71 4.64 22.96
N ARG A 212 -11.02 4.44 23.21
CA ARG A 212 -11.53 3.10 23.53
C ARG A 212 -11.35 2.10 22.39
N TYR A 213 -11.63 2.48 21.15
CA TYR A 213 -11.34 1.61 20.00
C TYR A 213 -9.85 1.27 19.92
N SER A 214 -8.97 2.24 20.21
CA SER A 214 -7.53 2.01 20.24
C SER A 214 -7.13 0.99 21.32
N TYR A 215 -7.75 1.05 22.51
CA TYR A 215 -7.55 0.06 23.57
C TYR A 215 -8.04 -1.35 23.17
N ILE A 216 -9.22 -1.45 22.54
CA ILE A 216 -9.76 -2.73 22.08
C ILE A 216 -8.83 -3.37 21.05
N LEU A 217 -8.35 -2.58 20.09
CA LEU A 217 -7.41 -3.05 19.07
C LEU A 217 -6.09 -3.50 19.70
N GLN A 218 -5.56 -2.78 20.69
CA GLN A 218 -4.33 -3.19 21.40
C GLN A 218 -4.54 -4.49 22.18
N ALA A 219 -5.67 -4.63 22.89
CA ALA A 219 -5.99 -5.86 23.62
C ALA A 219 -6.17 -7.08 22.70
N GLY A 220 -6.64 -6.87 21.47
CA GLY A 220 -6.66 -7.90 20.43
C GLY A 220 -5.28 -8.22 19.83
N GLN A 221 -4.38 -7.23 19.74
CA GLN A 221 -3.07 -7.38 19.10
C GLN A 221 -2.02 -8.18 19.88
N ASP A 222 -2.17 -8.35 21.20
CA ASP A 222 -1.33 -9.28 21.98
C ASP A 222 -1.52 -10.76 21.55
N ARG A 223 -2.42 -11.02 20.58
CA ARG A 223 -2.67 -12.34 19.98
C ARG A 223 -2.70 -12.29 18.43
N MET A 224 -1.56 -11.92 17.83
CA MET A 224 -1.17 -12.17 16.42
C MET A 224 -1.88 -11.43 15.26
N ALA A 225 -1.19 -11.43 14.11
CA ALA A 225 -1.44 -10.60 12.93
C ALA A 225 -2.37 -11.26 11.89
N GLY A 226 -3.58 -10.73 11.78
CA GLY A 226 -4.55 -10.99 10.70
C GLY A 226 -5.53 -9.82 10.60
N ILE A 227 -6.40 -9.80 9.59
CA ILE A 227 -7.61 -8.96 9.65
C ILE A 227 -8.35 -9.46 10.86
N LEU A 228 -8.44 -8.66 11.93
CA LEU A 228 -9.14 -9.06 13.14
C LEU A 228 -10.59 -8.59 12.99
N VAL A 229 -11.52 -9.54 12.88
CA VAL A 229 -12.93 -9.24 13.14
C VAL A 229 -13.20 -9.61 14.58
N SER A 230 -13.27 -8.62 15.48
CA SER A 230 -13.57 -8.86 16.89
C SER A 230 -15.07 -8.78 17.15
N LYS A 231 -15.67 -9.91 17.54
CA LYS A 231 -17.09 -10.03 17.90
C LYS A 231 -17.33 -9.55 19.33
N LEU A 232 -18.07 -8.47 19.49
CA LEU A 232 -18.42 -7.91 20.80
C LEU A 232 -19.57 -8.69 21.45
N GLY A 233 -19.27 -9.44 22.50
CA GLY A 233 -20.30 -10.06 23.35
C GLY A 233 -20.85 -9.05 24.36
N THR A 234 -22.18 -9.08 24.55
CA THR A 234 -22.95 -8.27 25.50
C THR A 234 -22.61 -8.54 26.96
#